data_AF-A0A3M1Y2H4-F1
#
_entry.id   AF-A0A3M1Y2H4-F1
#
_cell.length_a   1.000
_cell.length_b   1.000
_cell.length_c   1.000
_cell.angle_alpha   90.00
_cell.angle_beta   90.00
_cell.angle_gamma   90.00
#
_symmetry.space_group_name_H-M   'P 1'
#
loop_
_entity.id
_entity.type
_entity.pdbx_description
1 polymer ?
#
loop_
_entity_poly.entity_id
_entity_poly.type
_entity_poly.pdbx_seq_one_letter_code
_entity_poly.pdbx_strand_id
1 'polypeptide(L)'
;MRKGGLIIHIVLFVVFLLCFIFINQGARAKRHYPEKGSLRFYRVSREVDVYRVYRMLNLKGVTVVHLSNTLGMQEFYPSEETEPIGYPVPVRDVLPLYEEGLNSSNFLFIASRAGMLRRVYNILPPSVFRLMKERLMGEFQYTVKKGRIVGFVRDIPQVITMLDRAPVIREPVVLNIDAGYFIEAQDPMRTVVELIRHFRDIRAVVFIDSTDRDYVTAQMREKLDIMLQALKRALL
;
A
#
# COMPACT_ATOMS: atom_id res chain seq x y z
N MET A 1 -1.74 22.01 46.95
CA MET A 1 -2.16 21.20 45.79
C MET A 1 -2.58 19.81 46.28
N ARG A 2 -3.84 19.42 46.07
CA ARG A 2 -4.46 18.24 46.69
C ARG A 2 -3.99 16.95 46.00
N LYS A 3 -3.33 16.06 46.76
CA LYS A 3 -2.84 14.74 46.31
C LYS A 3 -3.90 13.88 45.59
N GLY A 4 -5.19 14.07 45.89
CA GLY A 4 -6.30 13.38 45.23
C GLY A 4 -6.47 13.70 43.74
N GLY A 5 -6.10 14.90 43.28
CA GLY A 5 -6.16 15.25 41.85
C GLY A 5 -5.17 14.44 41.03
N LEU A 6 -3.96 14.23 41.54
CA LEU A 6 -2.92 13.46 40.86
C LEU A 6 -3.33 12.00 40.66
N ILE A 7 -3.99 11.38 41.65
CA ILE A 7 -4.47 10.00 41.58
C ILE A 7 -5.51 9.83 40.46
N ILE A 8 -6.47 10.76 40.35
CA ILE A 8 -7.51 10.71 39.31
C ILE A 8 -6.90 10.83 37.90
N HIS A 9 -5.92 11.73 37.70
CA HIS A 9 -5.25 11.88 36.40
C HIS A 9 -4.46 10.63 36.01
N ILE A 10 -3.78 10.00 36.97
CA ILE A 10 -3.06 8.73 36.74
C ILE A 10 -4.05 7.64 36.33
N VAL A 11 -5.19 7.49 37.02
CA VAL A 11 -6.21 6.49 36.70
C VAL A 11 -6.78 6.73 35.30
N LEU A 12 -7.15 7.96 34.95
CA LEU A 12 -7.65 8.30 33.60
C LEU A 12 -6.62 8.01 32.52
N PHE A 13 -5.35 8.34 32.75
CA PHE A 13 -4.26 8.06 31.82
C PHE A 13 -4.07 6.56 31.60
N VAL A 14 -4.11 5.76 32.67
CA VAL A 14 -3.99 4.29 32.59
C VAL A 14 -5.18 3.69 31.84
N VAL A 15 -6.41 4.13 32.13
CA VAL A 15 -7.61 3.66 31.40
C VAL A 15 -7.51 4.01 29.91
N PHE A 16 -7.12 5.24 29.58
CA PHE A 16 -6.92 5.65 28.19
C PHE A 16 -5.85 4.80 27.49
N LEU A 17 -4.72 4.56 28.15
CA LEU A 17 -3.63 3.73 27.63
C LEU A 17 -4.10 2.30 27.39
N LEU A 18 -4.85 1.70 28.32
CA LEU A 18 -5.41 0.36 28.19
C LEU A 18 -6.41 0.30 27.02
N CYS A 19 -7.33 1.24 26.91
CA CYS A 19 -8.26 1.32 25.78
C CYS A 19 -7.52 1.42 24.44
N PHE A 20 -6.48 2.26 24.37
CA PHE A 20 -5.65 2.39 23.17
C PHE A 20 -4.94 1.08 22.82
N ILE A 21 -4.40 0.36 23.81
CA ILE A 21 -3.77 -0.96 23.61
C ILE A 21 -4.80 -1.97 23.09
N PHE A 22 -5.98 -2.07 23.70
CA PHE A 22 -7.03 -3.01 23.29
C PHE A 22 -7.57 -2.69 21.89
N ILE A 23 -7.78 -1.43 21.55
CA ILE A 23 -8.20 -1.02 20.20
C ILE A 23 -7.14 -1.42 19.17
N ASN A 24 -5.85 -1.17 19.46
CA ASN A 24 -4.76 -1.52 18.55
C ASN A 24 -4.60 -3.04 18.40
N GLN A 25 -4.77 -3.81 19.49
CA GLN A 25 -4.76 -5.27 19.43
C GLN A 25 -5.96 -5.82 18.67
N GLY A 26 -7.17 -5.31 18.90
CA GLY A 26 -8.37 -5.69 18.15
C GLY A 26 -8.24 -5.37 16.66
N ALA A 27 -7.71 -4.20 16.32
CA ALA A 27 -7.42 -3.82 14.94
C ALA A 27 -6.32 -4.68 14.30
N ARG A 28 -5.39 -5.24 15.08
CA ARG A 28 -4.40 -6.23 14.61
C ARG A 28 -5.02 -7.60 14.39
N ALA A 29 -5.88 -8.05 15.29
CA ALA A 29 -6.54 -9.36 15.22
C ALA A 29 -7.53 -9.46 14.06
N LYS A 30 -8.15 -8.35 13.64
CA LYS A 30 -9.04 -8.30 12.47
C LYS A 30 -8.32 -8.31 11.12
N ARG A 31 -6.98 -8.27 11.11
CA ARG A 31 -6.21 -8.28 9.86
C ARG A 31 -6.23 -9.68 9.27
N HIS A 32 -6.29 -9.73 7.94
CA HIS A 32 -6.23 -10.99 7.21
C HIS A 32 -5.12 -10.92 6.18
N TYR A 33 -4.17 -11.84 6.33
CA TYR A 33 -3.04 -12.06 5.43
C TYR A 33 -3.06 -13.52 5.00
N PRO A 34 -2.47 -13.86 3.84
CA PRO A 34 -2.16 -15.24 3.51
C PRO A 34 -1.30 -15.90 4.60
N GLU A 35 -1.52 -17.19 4.83
CA GLU A 35 -0.84 -17.96 5.87
C GLU A 35 0.68 -17.95 5.71
N LYS A 36 1.40 -18.16 6.82
CA LYS A 36 2.86 -18.20 6.80
C LYS A 36 3.30 -19.51 6.16
N GLY A 37 4.19 -19.44 5.18
CA GLY A 37 4.64 -20.62 4.42
C GLY A 37 3.77 -20.93 3.19
N SER A 38 2.60 -20.31 3.04
CA SER A 38 1.81 -20.36 1.80
C SER A 38 2.13 -19.16 0.91
N LEU A 39 3.41 -18.92 0.61
CA LEU A 39 3.76 -17.81 -0.28
C LEU A 39 3.14 -18.05 -1.66
N ARG A 40 2.30 -17.12 -2.11
CA ARG A 40 1.62 -17.22 -3.41
C ARG A 40 2.14 -16.16 -4.38
N PHE A 41 2.35 -16.60 -5.61
CA PHE A 41 2.75 -15.78 -6.74
C PHE A 41 1.57 -15.65 -7.70
N TYR A 42 1.19 -14.41 -8.02
CA TYR A 42 0.15 -14.09 -8.98
C TYR A 42 0.75 -13.27 -10.11
N ARG A 43 0.20 -13.46 -11.32
CA ARG A 43 0.50 -12.61 -12.46
C ARG A 43 -0.81 -12.08 -13.03
N VAL A 44 -0.86 -10.78 -13.28
CA VAL A 44 -2.02 -10.10 -13.84
C VAL A 44 -1.59 -9.20 -14.98
N SER A 45 -2.50 -9.00 -15.95
CA SER A 45 -2.19 -8.22 -17.15
C SER A 45 -2.23 -6.71 -16.91
N ARG A 46 -3.17 -6.24 -16.09
CA ARG A 46 -3.38 -4.80 -15.82
C ARG A 46 -3.31 -4.48 -14.34
N GLU A 47 -2.92 -3.25 -14.00
CA GLU A 47 -2.86 -2.77 -12.60
C GLU A 47 -4.21 -2.92 -11.89
N VAL A 48 -5.32 -2.65 -12.59
CA VAL A 48 -6.68 -2.80 -12.06
C VAL A 48 -7.01 -4.22 -11.57
N ASP A 49 -6.43 -5.24 -12.18
CA ASP A 49 -6.73 -6.65 -11.85
C ASP A 49 -6.09 -7.08 -10.51
N VAL A 50 -5.15 -6.29 -9.97
CA VAL A 50 -4.58 -6.49 -8.62
C VAL A 50 -5.67 -6.42 -7.54
N TYR A 51 -6.68 -5.55 -7.72
CA TYR A 51 -7.82 -5.44 -6.80
C TYR A 51 -8.55 -6.79 -6.66
N ARG A 52 -8.73 -7.51 -7.76
CA ARG A 52 -9.37 -8.84 -7.76
C ARG A 52 -8.54 -9.88 -7.04
N VAL A 53 -7.20 -9.81 -7.17
CA VAL A 53 -6.29 -10.69 -6.41
C VAL A 53 -6.44 -10.43 -4.90
N TYR A 54 -6.57 -9.16 -4.48
CA TYR A 54 -6.76 -8.81 -3.08
C TYR A 54 -8.10 -9.33 -2.53
N ARG A 55 -9.19 -9.20 -3.30
CA ARG A 55 -10.50 -9.78 -2.97
C ARG A 55 -10.43 -11.30 -2.80
N MET A 56 -9.81 -11.99 -3.76
CA MET A 56 -9.66 -13.45 -3.72
C MET A 56 -8.83 -13.91 -2.51
N LEU A 57 -7.79 -13.16 -2.14
CA LEU A 57 -6.99 -13.41 -0.94
C LEU A 57 -7.68 -12.96 0.36
N ASN A 58 -8.88 -12.37 0.28
CA ASN A 58 -9.65 -11.81 1.39
C ASN A 58 -8.82 -10.87 2.28
N LEU A 59 -7.93 -10.06 1.67
CA LEU A 59 -7.01 -9.21 2.41
C LEU A 59 -7.77 -8.19 3.26
N LYS A 60 -7.34 -7.99 4.52
CA LYS A 60 -7.91 -6.99 5.43
C LYS A 60 -6.81 -6.28 6.22
N GLY A 61 -6.77 -4.95 6.13
CA GLY A 61 -5.84 -4.10 6.86
C GLY A 61 -4.35 -4.40 6.61
N VAL A 62 -3.99 -4.83 5.40
CA VAL A 62 -2.62 -5.25 5.06
C VAL A 62 -1.70 -4.08 4.76
N THR A 63 -0.39 -4.32 4.81
CA THR A 63 0.62 -3.39 4.30
C THR A 63 1.02 -3.85 2.91
N VAL A 64 0.87 -2.97 1.93
CA VAL A 64 1.28 -3.20 0.55
C VAL A 64 2.58 -2.47 0.27
N VAL A 65 3.48 -3.13 -0.43
CA VAL A 65 4.67 -2.53 -1.04
C VAL A 65 4.47 -2.62 -2.55
N HIS A 66 4.36 -1.48 -3.20
CA HIS A 66 4.11 -1.38 -4.64
C HIS A 66 5.32 -0.79 -5.34
N LEU A 67 5.96 -1.60 -6.19
CA LEU A 67 7.05 -1.19 -7.05
C LEU A 67 6.44 -0.85 -8.40
N SER A 68 6.40 0.44 -8.72
CA SER A 68 5.85 0.95 -9.99
C SER A 68 6.50 2.30 -10.31
N ASN A 69 6.27 2.82 -11.51
CA ASN A 69 6.54 4.23 -11.84
C ASN A 69 5.32 5.13 -11.59
N THR A 70 4.17 4.57 -11.21
CA THR A 70 2.99 5.31 -10.77
C THR A 70 2.69 5.04 -9.28
N LEU A 71 1.75 5.79 -8.71
CA LEU A 71 1.39 5.63 -7.30
C LEU A 71 0.16 4.73 -7.09
N GLY A 72 -0.71 4.53 -8.09
CA GLY A 72 -1.97 3.78 -7.97
C GLY A 72 -2.99 4.38 -6.96
N MET A 73 -2.78 5.62 -6.53
CA MET A 73 -3.47 6.27 -5.41
C MET A 73 -4.28 7.51 -5.81
N GLN A 74 -4.65 7.63 -7.09
CA GLN A 74 -5.51 8.73 -7.53
C GLN A 74 -6.86 8.67 -6.82
N GLU A 75 -7.29 9.78 -6.22
CA GLU A 75 -8.57 9.85 -5.54
C GLU A 75 -9.72 9.67 -6.55
N PHE A 76 -10.72 8.89 -6.16
CA PHE A 76 -11.98 8.74 -6.89
C PHE A 76 -13.12 8.76 -5.88
N TYR A 77 -14.12 9.61 -6.12
CA TYR A 77 -15.31 9.70 -5.30
C TYR A 77 -16.54 9.53 -6.20
N PRO A 78 -17.44 8.59 -5.88
CA PRO A 78 -18.73 8.51 -6.54
C PRO A 78 -19.50 9.83 -6.38
N SER A 79 -20.21 10.25 -7.42
CA SER A 79 -21.05 11.45 -7.40
C SER A 79 -22.07 11.42 -6.26
N GLU A 80 -22.58 10.24 -5.95
CA GLU A 80 -23.60 9.95 -4.94
C GLU A 80 -23.12 10.23 -3.50
N GLU A 81 -21.80 10.28 -3.26
CA GLU A 81 -21.23 10.71 -1.97
C GLU A 81 -21.21 12.22 -1.80
N THR A 82 -21.26 12.97 -2.91
CA THR A 82 -21.24 14.44 -2.89
C THR A 82 -22.64 15.06 -2.74
N GLU A 83 -23.68 14.24 -2.87
CA GLU A 83 -25.06 14.68 -2.70
C GLU A 83 -25.41 14.90 -1.21
N PRO A 84 -26.15 15.98 -0.88
CA PRO A 84 -26.62 16.21 0.48
C PRO A 84 -27.50 15.05 0.95
N ILE A 85 -27.05 14.35 2.00
CA ILE A 85 -27.83 13.26 2.59
C ILE A 85 -28.80 13.86 3.61
N GLY A 86 -30.10 13.69 3.37
CA GLY A 86 -31.14 14.09 4.32
C GLY A 86 -31.09 13.28 5.62
N TYR A 87 -31.64 13.83 6.70
CA TYR A 87 -31.77 13.10 7.97
C TYR A 87 -33.02 12.21 7.99
N PRO A 88 -32.94 10.99 8.54
CA PRO A 88 -31.76 10.35 9.14
C PRO A 88 -30.74 9.89 8.09
N VAL A 89 -29.44 9.98 8.40
CA VAL A 89 -28.36 9.54 7.49
C VAL A 89 -28.42 8.01 7.34
N PRO A 90 -28.79 7.45 6.17
CA PRO A 90 -28.78 6.01 5.96
C PRO A 90 -27.34 5.49 5.96
N VAL A 91 -27.10 4.39 6.70
CA VAL A 91 -25.87 3.62 6.58
C VAL A 91 -25.97 2.79 5.31
N ARG A 92 -25.41 3.31 4.21
CA ARG A 92 -25.35 2.64 2.90
C ARG A 92 -23.97 2.02 2.69
N ASP A 93 -23.93 0.82 2.12
CA ASP A 93 -22.70 0.25 1.62
C ASP A 93 -22.32 0.97 0.31
N VAL A 94 -21.35 1.87 0.41
CA VAL A 94 -20.86 2.67 -0.73
C VAL A 94 -19.75 1.97 -1.51
N LEU A 95 -19.25 0.81 -1.03
CA LEU A 95 -18.13 0.13 -1.67
C LEU A 95 -18.41 -0.23 -3.15
N PRO A 96 -19.60 -0.75 -3.54
CA PRO A 96 -19.90 -1.02 -4.94
C PRO A 96 -19.71 0.20 -5.84
N LEU A 97 -20.08 1.39 -5.37
CA LEU A 97 -19.94 2.64 -6.12
C LEU A 97 -18.47 3.01 -6.36
N TYR A 98 -17.60 2.78 -5.37
CA TYR A 98 -16.16 2.94 -5.58
C TYR A 98 -15.59 1.91 -6.56
N GLU A 99 -16.06 0.67 -6.50
CA GLU A 99 -15.62 -0.40 -7.41
C GLU A 99 -16.01 -0.13 -8.87
N GLU A 100 -17.09 0.62 -9.13
CA GLU A 100 -17.48 1.07 -10.48
C GLU A 100 -16.46 2.03 -11.11
N GLY A 101 -15.81 2.87 -10.29
CA GLY A 101 -14.75 3.79 -10.74
C GLY A 101 -13.36 3.19 -10.80
N LEU A 102 -13.22 1.88 -10.57
CA LEU A 102 -11.94 1.20 -10.48
C LEU A 102 -11.17 1.25 -11.80
N ASN A 103 -9.94 1.76 -11.74
CA ASN A 103 -9.00 1.82 -12.83
C ASN A 103 -7.55 1.71 -12.34
N SER A 104 -6.62 1.66 -13.28
CA SER A 104 -5.19 1.45 -13.02
C SER A 104 -4.52 2.60 -12.24
N SER A 105 -5.10 3.80 -12.24
CA SER A 105 -4.57 4.94 -11.49
C SER A 105 -5.07 5.02 -10.04
N ASN A 106 -6.17 4.34 -9.69
CA ASN A 106 -6.82 4.46 -8.37
C ASN A 106 -7.05 3.12 -7.63
N PHE A 107 -6.58 1.98 -8.17
CA PHE A 107 -6.87 0.66 -7.59
C PHE A 107 -6.38 0.49 -6.13
N LEU A 108 -5.25 1.11 -5.74
CA LEU A 108 -4.79 1.08 -4.35
C LEU A 108 -5.62 1.99 -3.45
N PHE A 109 -6.05 3.14 -3.98
CA PHE A 109 -6.97 4.03 -3.28
C PHE A 109 -8.29 3.30 -2.97
N ILE A 110 -8.91 2.67 -3.97
CA ILE A 110 -10.17 1.92 -3.80
C ILE A 110 -9.97 0.70 -2.90
N ALA A 111 -8.87 -0.06 -3.05
CA ALA A 111 -8.54 -1.16 -2.13
C ALA A 111 -8.41 -0.70 -0.68
N SER A 112 -7.92 0.52 -0.44
CA SER A 112 -7.88 1.10 0.89
C SER A 112 -9.27 1.48 1.40
N ARG A 113 -10.14 2.08 0.56
CA ARG A 113 -11.55 2.37 0.92
C ARG A 113 -12.34 1.10 1.24
N ALA A 114 -12.03 0.00 0.57
CA ALA A 114 -12.56 -1.32 0.84
C ALA A 114 -12.01 -1.99 2.13
N GLY A 115 -11.14 -1.30 2.88
CA GLY A 115 -10.54 -1.81 4.12
C GLY A 115 -9.51 -2.92 3.91
N MET A 116 -9.11 -3.20 2.67
CA MET A 116 -8.10 -4.24 2.39
C MET A 116 -6.72 -3.74 2.79
N LEU A 117 -6.43 -2.46 2.57
CA LEU A 117 -5.13 -1.85 2.82
C LEU A 117 -5.18 -0.94 4.05
N ARG A 118 -4.13 -0.99 4.87
CA ARG A 118 -3.91 -0.07 5.99
C ARG A 118 -2.80 0.94 5.70
N ARG A 119 -1.85 0.57 4.85
CA ARG A 119 -0.67 1.37 4.52
C ARG A 119 -0.11 0.94 3.19
N VAL A 120 0.35 1.90 2.41
CA VAL A 120 1.02 1.68 1.12
C VAL A 120 2.44 2.23 1.16
N TYR A 121 3.40 1.42 0.75
CA TYR A 121 4.77 1.82 0.45
C TYR A 121 4.94 1.83 -1.07
N ASN A 122 4.94 3.01 -1.66
CA ASN A 122 5.21 3.20 -3.09
C ASN A 122 6.71 3.34 -3.31
N ILE A 123 7.30 2.35 -3.96
CA ILE A 123 8.72 2.28 -4.30
C ILE A 123 8.87 2.67 -5.76
N LEU A 124 9.49 3.82 -6.00
CA LEU A 124 9.63 4.41 -7.32
C LEU A 124 11.07 4.28 -7.86
N PRO A 125 11.26 4.20 -9.18
CA PRO A 125 12.55 4.37 -9.81
C PRO A 125 13.18 5.73 -9.46
N PRO A 126 14.52 5.84 -9.41
CA PRO A 126 15.19 7.06 -8.92
C PRO A 126 14.82 8.34 -9.66
N SER A 127 14.69 8.33 -10.99
CA SER A 127 14.31 9.55 -11.72
C SER A 127 12.86 9.94 -11.45
N VAL A 128 11.95 8.95 -11.42
CA VAL A 128 10.54 9.15 -11.10
C VAL A 128 10.37 9.70 -9.68
N PHE A 129 11.12 9.17 -8.71
CA PHE A 129 11.10 9.68 -7.34
C PHE A 129 11.55 11.14 -7.24
N ARG A 130 12.58 11.56 -8.00
CA ARG A 130 13.05 12.95 -7.99
C ARG A 130 11.95 13.90 -8.48
N LEU A 131 11.31 13.57 -9.61
CA LEU A 131 10.20 14.36 -10.15
C LEU A 131 9.02 14.43 -9.18
N MET A 132 8.65 13.29 -8.60
CA MET A 132 7.53 13.22 -7.65
C MET A 132 7.84 13.99 -6.37
N LYS A 133 9.09 13.94 -5.89
CA LYS A 133 9.53 14.69 -4.71
C LYS A 133 9.37 16.19 -4.93
N GLU A 134 9.80 16.71 -6.08
CA GLU A 134 9.65 18.13 -6.40
C GLU A 134 8.18 18.55 -6.43
N ARG A 135 7.32 17.73 -7.05
CA ARG A 135 5.88 17.96 -7.10
C ARG A 135 5.22 17.97 -5.72
N LEU A 136 5.51 16.97 -4.88
CA LEU A 136 4.83 16.76 -3.60
C LEU A 136 5.41 17.59 -2.45
N MET A 137 6.58 18.18 -2.61
CA MET A 137 7.19 19.03 -1.56
C MET A 137 6.37 20.27 -1.22
N GLY A 138 5.50 20.73 -2.13
CA GLY A 138 4.58 21.85 -1.90
C GLY A 138 3.24 21.47 -1.27
N GLU A 139 2.95 20.18 -1.11
CA GLU A 139 1.66 19.71 -0.64
C GLU A 139 1.65 19.48 0.88
N PHE A 140 0.71 20.11 1.59
CA PHE A 140 0.63 20.08 3.06
C PHE A 140 0.47 18.67 3.66
N GLN A 141 -0.04 17.72 2.87
CA GLN A 141 -0.30 16.34 3.29
C GLN A 141 0.98 15.50 3.37
N TYR A 142 2.09 16.00 2.85
CA TYR A 142 3.35 15.28 2.74
C TYR A 142 4.48 15.97 3.48
N THR A 143 5.38 15.16 4.03
CA THR A 143 6.62 15.62 4.63
C THR A 143 7.79 14.82 4.09
N VAL A 144 8.84 15.53 3.67
CA VAL A 144 10.10 14.89 3.27
C VAL A 144 10.95 14.61 4.51
N LYS A 145 11.27 13.33 4.77
CA LYS A 145 12.14 12.92 5.87
C LYS A 145 13.13 11.87 5.39
N LYS A 146 14.42 12.11 5.63
CA LYS A 146 15.52 11.14 5.37
C LYS A 146 15.47 10.52 3.97
N GLY A 147 15.23 11.33 2.94
CA GLY A 147 15.16 10.86 1.55
C GLY A 147 13.91 10.05 1.20
N ARG A 148 12.83 10.20 1.97
CA ARG A 148 11.50 9.61 1.75
C ARG A 148 10.44 10.70 1.84
N ILE A 149 9.29 10.46 1.21
CA ILE A 149 8.09 11.29 1.37
C ILE A 149 7.12 10.48 2.21
N VAL A 150 6.71 11.02 3.35
CA VAL A 150 5.73 10.39 4.24
C VAL A 150 4.54 11.31 4.33
N GLY A 151 3.35 10.77 4.14
CA GLY A 151 2.14 11.56 4.20
C GLY A 151 0.90 10.70 4.21
N PHE A 152 -0.20 11.32 3.82
CA PHE A 152 -1.48 10.67 3.67
C PHE A 152 -2.09 11.07 2.35
N VAL A 153 -2.76 10.14 1.70
CA VAL A 153 -3.82 10.47 0.75
C VAL A 153 -5.10 10.39 1.56
N ARG A 154 -5.61 11.54 1.98
CA ARG A 154 -6.74 11.66 2.92
C ARG A 154 -6.43 10.97 4.27
N ASP A 155 -7.06 9.85 4.54
CA ASP A 155 -6.91 9.02 5.73
C ASP A 155 -5.96 7.84 5.53
N ILE A 156 -5.43 7.65 4.32
CA ILE A 156 -4.61 6.49 3.93
C ILE A 156 -3.13 6.81 4.12
N PRO A 157 -2.43 6.19 5.09
CA PRO A 157 -1.01 6.42 5.30
C PRO A 157 -0.18 5.91 4.11
N GLN A 158 0.63 6.79 3.54
CA GLN A 158 1.48 6.49 2.40
C GLN A 158 2.94 6.86 2.66
N VAL A 159 3.83 6.01 2.19
CA VAL A 159 5.27 6.29 2.14
C VAL A 159 5.72 6.14 0.70
N ILE A 160 6.31 7.19 0.13
CA ILE A 160 6.92 7.17 -1.21
C ILE A 160 8.43 7.23 -1.05
N THR A 161 9.14 6.30 -1.66
CA THR A 161 10.59 6.20 -1.54
C THR A 161 11.21 5.45 -2.72
N MET A 162 12.53 5.31 -2.70
CA MET A 162 13.30 4.45 -3.61
C MET A 162 13.68 3.17 -2.85
N LEU A 163 13.96 2.08 -3.56
CA LEU A 163 14.19 0.78 -2.94
C LEU A 163 15.39 0.79 -1.99
N ASP A 164 16.50 1.40 -2.40
CA ASP A 164 17.73 1.58 -1.61
C ASP A 164 17.52 2.36 -0.30
N ARG A 165 16.44 3.16 -0.25
CA ARG A 165 16.03 3.96 0.88
C ARG A 165 14.83 3.38 1.61
N ALA A 166 14.28 2.24 1.22
CA ALA A 166 13.10 1.68 1.89
C ALA A 166 13.36 1.41 3.39
N PRO A 167 12.38 1.60 4.29
CA PRO A 167 12.52 1.15 5.67
C PRO A 167 12.56 -0.38 5.73
N VAL A 168 13.23 -0.92 6.74
CA VAL A 168 13.07 -2.34 7.07
C VAL A 168 11.70 -2.53 7.72
N ILE A 169 10.84 -3.32 7.08
CA ILE A 169 9.50 -3.65 7.59
C ILE A 169 9.54 -5.05 8.20
N ARG A 170 9.10 -5.13 9.47
CA ARG A 170 9.07 -6.38 10.25
C ARG A 170 7.67 -6.99 10.36
N GLU A 171 6.66 -6.35 9.78
CA GLU A 171 5.29 -6.89 9.70
C GLU A 171 5.04 -7.59 8.36
N PRO A 172 4.04 -8.48 8.28
CA PRO A 172 3.66 -9.13 7.03
C PRO A 172 3.29 -8.12 5.93
N VAL A 173 3.78 -8.36 4.71
CA VAL A 173 3.51 -7.49 3.54
C VAL A 173 3.00 -8.28 2.34
N VAL A 174 2.26 -7.59 1.48
CA VAL A 174 1.94 -8.04 0.12
C VAL A 174 2.73 -7.17 -0.86
N LEU A 175 3.46 -7.80 -1.77
CA LEU A 175 4.23 -7.11 -2.80
C LEU A 175 3.43 -7.01 -4.09
N ASN A 176 3.40 -5.83 -4.68
CA ASN A 176 3.00 -5.62 -6.06
C ASN A 176 4.24 -5.17 -6.84
N ILE A 177 4.53 -5.81 -7.96
CA ILE A 177 5.68 -5.48 -8.80
C ILE A 177 5.16 -5.24 -10.21
N ASP A 178 5.27 -4.00 -10.65
CA ASP A 178 4.84 -3.54 -11.95
C ASP A 178 5.99 -3.57 -12.97
N ALA A 179 5.70 -3.97 -14.21
CA ALA A 179 6.65 -3.88 -15.31
C ALA A 179 7.20 -2.45 -15.48
N GLY A 180 6.36 -1.43 -15.29
CA GLY A 180 6.72 -0.01 -15.35
C GLY A 180 7.82 0.42 -14.37
N TYR A 181 8.07 -0.35 -13.29
CA TYR A 181 9.22 -0.13 -12.40
C TYR A 181 10.57 -0.24 -13.13
N PHE A 182 10.65 -1.03 -14.21
CA PHE A 182 11.89 -1.26 -14.97
C PHE A 182 12.17 -0.20 -16.03
N ILE A 183 11.45 0.92 -16.04
CA ILE A 183 11.59 2.01 -17.01
C ILE A 183 13.02 2.55 -17.14
N GLU A 184 13.79 2.59 -16.05
CA GLU A 184 15.17 3.06 -16.00
C GLU A 184 16.20 1.92 -16.11
N ALA A 185 15.83 0.85 -16.80
CA ALA A 185 16.66 -0.34 -16.93
C ALA A 185 17.16 -0.92 -15.58
N GLN A 186 16.38 -0.80 -14.51
CA GLN A 186 16.67 -1.39 -13.20
C GLN A 186 17.06 -2.87 -13.34
N ASP A 187 18.01 -3.34 -12.53
CA ASP A 187 18.46 -4.73 -12.52
C ASP A 187 17.49 -5.58 -11.67
N PRO A 188 16.78 -6.56 -12.28
CA PRO A 188 15.88 -7.45 -11.56
C PRO A 188 16.54 -8.17 -10.39
N MET A 189 17.77 -8.69 -10.56
CA MET A 189 18.45 -9.50 -9.55
C MET A 189 18.81 -8.67 -8.33
N ARG A 190 19.40 -7.49 -8.56
CA ARG A 190 19.68 -6.53 -7.49
C ARG A 190 18.40 -6.10 -6.78
N THR A 191 17.32 -5.86 -7.52
CA THR A 191 16.01 -5.50 -6.95
C THR A 191 15.51 -6.59 -6.00
N VAL A 192 15.63 -7.87 -6.36
CA VAL A 192 15.26 -8.99 -5.47
C VAL A 192 16.07 -8.97 -4.17
N VAL A 193 17.40 -8.82 -4.26
CA VAL A 193 18.28 -8.79 -3.08
C VAL A 193 17.93 -7.64 -2.14
N GLU A 194 17.64 -6.46 -2.68
CA GLU A 194 17.24 -5.31 -1.86
C GLU A 194 15.84 -5.52 -1.26
N LEU A 195 14.89 -6.10 -2.01
CA LEU A 195 13.54 -6.40 -1.50
C LEU A 195 13.58 -7.33 -0.29
N ILE A 196 14.27 -8.47 -0.39
CA ILE A 196 14.33 -9.44 0.72
C ILE A 196 15.07 -8.86 1.94
N ARG A 197 15.99 -7.92 1.73
CA ARG A 197 16.68 -7.20 2.82
C ARG A 197 15.73 -6.28 3.58
N HIS A 198 14.85 -5.58 2.87
CA HIS A 198 13.92 -4.61 3.45
C HIS A 198 12.61 -5.23 3.95
N PHE A 199 12.15 -6.32 3.33
CA PHE A 199 10.84 -6.92 3.57
C PHE A 199 10.98 -8.40 3.90
N ARG A 200 11.06 -8.73 5.20
CA ARG A 200 11.37 -10.10 5.66
C ARG A 200 10.19 -11.06 5.68
N ASP A 201 8.96 -10.54 5.68
CA ASP A 201 7.75 -11.35 5.84
C ASP A 201 6.78 -11.11 4.68
N ILE A 202 7.16 -11.54 3.49
CA ILE A 202 6.36 -11.42 2.27
C ILE A 202 5.33 -12.56 2.23
N ARG A 203 4.04 -12.24 2.11
CA ARG A 203 2.93 -13.21 2.14
C ARG A 203 2.33 -13.53 0.78
N ALA A 204 2.36 -12.56 -0.11
CA ALA A 204 1.98 -12.74 -1.51
C ALA A 204 2.77 -11.76 -2.38
N VAL A 205 2.98 -12.17 -3.63
CA VAL A 205 3.59 -11.33 -4.66
C VAL A 205 2.68 -11.31 -5.87
N VAL A 206 2.33 -10.12 -6.34
CA VAL A 206 1.55 -9.89 -7.55
C VAL A 206 2.43 -9.20 -8.58
N PHE A 207 2.65 -9.85 -9.71
CA PHE A 207 3.37 -9.31 -10.86
C PHE A 207 2.36 -8.72 -11.84
N ILE A 208 2.62 -7.51 -12.33
CA ILE A 208 1.70 -6.73 -13.16
C ILE A 208 2.39 -6.44 -14.49
N ASP A 209 1.86 -7.00 -15.58
CA ASP A 209 2.43 -6.81 -16.93
C ASP A 209 2.16 -5.41 -17.52
N SER A 210 1.20 -4.68 -16.94
CA SER A 210 0.77 -3.33 -17.32
C SER A 210 0.54 -3.20 -18.83
N THR A 211 -0.30 -4.08 -19.35
CA THR A 211 -0.68 -4.11 -20.77
C THR A 211 -1.53 -2.91 -21.20
N ASP A 212 -2.10 -2.19 -20.25
CA ASP A 212 -2.93 -1.00 -20.41
C ASP A 212 -2.14 0.32 -20.25
N ARG A 213 -0.80 0.24 -20.17
CA ARG A 213 0.10 1.39 -20.07
C ARG A 213 0.99 1.45 -21.30
N ASP A 214 0.78 2.48 -22.12
CA ASP A 214 1.46 2.62 -23.43
C ASP A 214 2.99 2.76 -23.32
N TYR A 215 3.49 3.25 -22.20
CA TYR A 215 4.93 3.40 -21.96
C TYR A 215 5.64 2.08 -21.57
N VAL A 216 4.89 1.01 -21.30
CA VAL A 216 5.47 -0.27 -20.86
C VAL A 216 5.88 -1.09 -22.07
N THR A 217 7.19 -1.33 -22.18
CA THR A 217 7.79 -2.05 -23.31
C THR A 217 7.93 -3.55 -23.05
N ALA A 218 8.15 -4.33 -24.12
CA ALA A 218 8.44 -5.76 -24.00
C ALA A 218 9.66 -6.06 -23.13
N GLN A 219 10.71 -5.23 -23.23
CA GLN A 219 11.93 -5.36 -22.42
C GLN A 219 11.64 -5.20 -20.91
N MET A 220 10.72 -4.32 -20.53
CA MET A 220 10.31 -4.16 -19.14
C MET A 220 9.57 -5.39 -18.62
N ARG A 221 8.73 -6.02 -19.44
CA ARG A 221 8.02 -7.28 -19.11
C ARG A 221 8.98 -8.45 -19.02
N GLU A 222 9.99 -8.52 -19.89
CA GLU A 222 11.05 -9.53 -19.80
C GLU A 222 11.85 -9.40 -18.48
N LYS A 223 12.13 -8.17 -18.04
CA LYS A 223 12.75 -7.92 -16.74
C LYS A 223 11.86 -8.36 -15.57
N LEU A 224 10.55 -8.16 -15.69
CA LEU A 224 9.56 -8.67 -14.75
C LEU A 224 9.60 -10.20 -14.67
N ASP A 225 9.76 -10.90 -15.81
CA ASP A 225 9.91 -12.35 -15.86
C ASP A 225 11.17 -12.86 -15.16
N ILE A 226 12.30 -12.20 -15.41
CA ILE A 226 13.57 -12.50 -14.72
C ILE A 226 13.39 -12.32 -13.20
N MET A 227 12.73 -11.23 -12.79
CA MET A 227 12.46 -10.96 -11.38
C MET A 227 11.56 -12.03 -10.74
N LEU A 228 10.52 -12.49 -11.46
CA LEU A 228 9.63 -13.56 -11.00
C LEU A 228 10.42 -14.85 -10.71
N GLN A 229 11.30 -15.25 -11.64
CA GLN A 229 12.12 -16.44 -11.46
C GLN A 229 13.09 -16.28 -10.28
N ALA A 230 13.71 -15.11 -10.16
CA ALA A 230 14.64 -14.81 -9.06
C ALA A 230 13.95 -14.80 -7.70
N LEU A 231 12.77 -14.18 -7.57
CA LEU A 231 12.00 -14.16 -6.32
C LEU A 231 11.50 -15.55 -5.92
N LYS A 232 11.05 -16.37 -6.89
CA LYS A 232 10.69 -17.76 -6.61
C LYS A 232 11.85 -18.53 -6.00
N ARG A 233 13.06 -18.40 -6.56
CA ARG A 233 14.27 -19.06 -6.03
C ARG A 233 14.71 -18.53 -4.66
N ALA A 234 14.45 -17.25 -4.38
CA ALA A 234 14.88 -16.63 -3.13
C ALA A 234 13.91 -16.88 -1.96
N LEU A 235 12.64 -17.19 -2.25
CA LEU A 235 11.57 -17.24 -1.24
C LEU A 235 10.90 -18.61 -1.10
N LEU A 236 11.14 -19.55 -2.01
CA LEU A 236 10.69 -20.95 -1.94
C LEU A 236 11.89 -21.87 -1.75
#